data_AF-A0ABC9U3P7-F1
#
_entry.id   AF-A0ABC9U3P7-F1
#
_cell.length_a   1.000
_cell.length_b   1.000
_cell.length_c   1.000
_cell.angle_alpha   90.00
_cell.angle_beta   90.00
_cell.angle_gamma   90.00
#
_symmetry.space_group_name_H-M   'P 1'
#
loop_
_entity.id
_entity.type
_entity.pdbx_description
1 polymer ?
#
loop_
_entity_poly.entity_id
_entity_poly.type
_entity_poly.pdbx_seq_one_letter_code
_entity_poly.pdbx_strand_id
1 'polypeptide(L)'
;MSEQNEIIEDVTIREAIDSIYDMLAELPKEKRLAFFEQISKPKELDFAKEIDGIYYVVCSHFDNEKSEDMVNKVHRIVLKNE
;
A
#
# COMPACT_ATOMS: atom_id res chain seq x y z
N MET A 1 -10.39 -28.66 -5.55
CA MET A 1 -9.92 -28.55 -4.16
C MET A 1 -9.17 -27.25 -4.07
N SER A 2 -9.82 -26.19 -3.59
CA SER A 2 -9.23 -24.85 -3.48
C SER A 2 -8.27 -24.85 -2.30
N GLU A 3 -6.97 -24.75 -2.58
CA GLU A 3 -5.94 -24.51 -1.56
C GLU A 3 -6.23 -23.15 -0.91
N GLN A 4 -6.78 -23.20 0.31
CA GLN A 4 -6.88 -22.03 1.16
C GLN A 4 -5.45 -21.74 1.65
N ASN A 5 -4.78 -20.77 1.03
CA ASN A 5 -3.55 -20.20 1.59
C ASN A 5 -3.93 -19.52 2.92
N GLU A 6 -3.88 -20.27 4.01
CA GLU A 6 -3.94 -19.70 5.36
C GLU A 6 -2.77 -18.74 5.49
N ILE A 7 -3.07 -17.44 5.53
CA ILE A 7 -2.11 -16.43 5.93
C ILE A 7 -1.85 -16.69 7.41
N ILE A 8 -0.79 -17.41 7.71
CA ILE A 8 -0.31 -17.59 9.08
C ILE A 8 0.18 -16.21 9.52
N GLU A 9 -0.68 -15.45 10.19
CA GLU A 9 -0.29 -14.20 10.82
C GLU A 9 0.70 -14.51 11.93
N ASP A 10 1.93 -14.04 11.76
CA ASP A 10 2.94 -14.10 12.80
C ASP A 10 2.47 -13.24 13.98
N VAL A 11 2.27 -13.87 15.14
CA VAL A 11 1.81 -13.22 16.38
C VAL A 11 2.70 -12.01 16.72
N THR A 12 3.99 -12.08 16.44
CA THR A 12 4.93 -10.98 16.70
C THR A 12 4.67 -9.78 15.79
N ILE A 13 4.20 -9.99 14.56
CA ILE A 13 3.81 -8.92 13.64
C ILE A 13 2.54 -8.24 14.17
N ARG A 14 1.57 -9.01 14.67
CA ARG A 14 0.33 -8.46 15.24
C ARG A 14 0.61 -7.60 16.47
N GLU A 15 1.43 -8.09 17.40
CA GLU A 15 1.83 -7.34 18.59
C GLU A 15 2.58 -6.04 18.24
N ALA A 16 3.44 -6.08 17.23
CA ALA A 16 4.14 -4.90 16.74
C ALA A 16 3.18 -3.86 16.13
N ILE A 17 2.17 -4.32 15.39
CA ILE A 17 1.12 -3.45 14.83
C ILE A 17 0.32 -2.78 15.94
N ASP A 18 -0.11 -3.54 16.95
CA ASP A 18 -0.90 -3.01 18.06
C ASP A 18 -0.09 -1.98 18.86
N SER A 19 1.20 -2.23 19.10
CA SER A 19 2.10 -1.27 19.75
C SER A 19 2.23 0.05 18.96
N ILE A 20 2.25 0.00 17.62
CA ILE A 20 2.25 1.21 16.79
C ILE A 20 0.92 1.96 16.93
N TYR A 21 -0.21 1.24 16.97
CA TYR A 21 -1.52 1.87 17.16
C TYR A 21 -1.64 2.59 18.50
N ASP A 22 -1.16 1.97 19.59
CA ASP A 22 -1.14 2.58 20.91
C ASP A 22 -0.29 3.86 20.92
N MET A 23 0.92 3.81 20.34
CA MET A 23 1.78 4.98 20.19
C MET A 23 1.11 6.11 19.40
N LEU A 24 0.41 5.78 18.31
CA LEU A 24 -0.29 6.76 17.49
C LEU A 24 -1.50 7.37 18.20
N ALA A 25 -2.20 6.61 19.04
CA ALA A 25 -3.37 7.08 19.77
C ALA A 25 -3.04 8.21 20.76
N GLU A 26 -1.82 8.21 21.31
CA GLU A 26 -1.31 9.26 22.20
C GLU A 26 -0.94 10.56 21.45
N LEU A 27 -0.81 10.52 20.12
CA LEU A 27 -0.42 11.67 19.32
C LEU A 27 -1.62 12.55 18.89
N PRO A 28 -1.47 13.89 18.95
CA PRO A 28 -2.44 14.81 18.36
C PRO A 28 -2.52 14.61 16.84
N LYS A 29 -3.66 15.02 16.26
CA LYS A 29 -4.02 14.74 14.87
C LYS A 29 -2.94 15.16 13.88
N GLU A 30 -2.33 16.33 14.10
CA GLU A 30 -1.31 16.90 13.23
C GLU A 30 -0.04 16.04 13.23
N LYS A 31 0.35 15.51 14.39
CA LYS A 31 1.52 14.63 14.52
C LYS A 31 1.27 13.25 13.93
N ARG A 32 0.04 12.71 14.06
CA ARG A 32 -0.34 11.47 13.38
C ARG A 32 -0.23 11.60 11.86
N LEU A 33 -0.74 12.70 11.29
CA LEU A 33 -0.66 12.95 9.85
C LEU A 33 0.78 13.08 9.37
N ALA A 34 1.63 13.82 10.10
CA ALA A 34 3.05 13.95 9.78
C ALA A 34 3.80 12.60 9.87
N PHE A 35 3.47 11.75 10.86
CA PHE A 35 4.02 10.39 10.95
C PHE A 35 3.66 9.58 9.71
N PHE A 36 2.39 9.55 9.32
CA PHE A 36 1.94 8.86 8.12
C PHE A 36 2.56 9.42 6.85
N GLU A 37 2.81 10.72 6.75
CA GLU A 37 3.52 11.31 5.61
C GLU A 37 4.96 10.81 5.52
N GLN A 38 5.67 10.69 6.66
CA GLN A 38 7.04 10.19 6.73
C GLN A 38 7.16 8.70 6.40
N ILE A 39 6.21 7.88 6.85
CA ILE A 39 6.22 6.43 6.60
C ILE A 39 5.40 6.04 5.37
N SER A 40 4.66 6.99 4.79
CA SER A 40 4.01 6.76 3.51
C SER A 40 5.11 6.37 2.56
N LYS A 41 4.88 5.28 1.81
CA LYS A 41 5.78 4.98 0.72
C LYS A 41 5.91 6.27 -0.10
N PRO A 42 7.12 6.63 -0.58
CA PRO A 42 7.20 7.63 -1.63
C PRO A 42 6.12 7.29 -2.66
N LYS A 43 5.45 8.30 -3.24
CA LYS A 43 4.46 8.09 -4.31
C LYS A 43 5.16 7.43 -5.51
N GLU A 44 5.44 6.13 -5.38
CA GLU A 44 6.22 5.27 -6.26
C GLU A 44 5.31 4.13 -6.72
N LEU A 45 4.05 4.45 -6.98
CA LEU A 45 3.41 3.81 -8.13
C LEU A 45 3.73 4.56 -9.44
N ASP A 46 4.51 5.63 -9.35
CA ASP A 46 5.06 6.32 -10.49
C ASP A 46 6.34 5.58 -10.93
N PHE A 47 6.20 4.64 -11.86
CA PHE A 47 7.37 3.99 -12.46
C PHE A 47 8.11 5.02 -13.29
N ALA A 48 9.21 5.56 -12.75
CA ALA A 48 10.12 6.42 -13.49
C ALA A 48 11.22 5.53 -14.12
N LYS A 49 11.32 5.55 -15.44
CA LYS A 49 12.39 4.88 -16.18
C LYS A 49 13.04 5.84 -17.17
N GLU A 50 14.36 5.94 -17.13
CA GLU A 50 15.13 6.65 -18.14
C GLU A 50 15.44 5.71 -19.32
N ILE A 51 15.18 6.16 -20.54
CA ILE A 51 15.61 5.51 -21.79
C ILE A 51 16.12 6.62 -22.71
N ASP A 52 17.38 6.53 -23.13
CA ASP A 52 18.03 7.48 -24.04
C ASP A 52 17.96 8.96 -23.60
N GLY A 53 18.13 9.22 -22.29
CA GLY A 53 18.06 10.58 -21.74
C GLY A 53 16.64 11.14 -21.62
N ILE A 54 15.60 10.35 -21.92
CA ILE A 54 14.20 10.72 -21.74
C ILE A 54 13.65 9.99 -20.51
N TYR A 55 13.06 10.75 -19.60
CA TYR A 55 12.38 10.24 -18.42
C TYR A 55 10.93 9.91 -18.73
N TYR A 56 10.57 8.64 -18.60
CA TYR A 56 9.20 8.15 -18.72
C TYR A 56 8.65 7.91 -17.32
N VAL A 57 7.60 8.65 -16.96
CA VAL A 57 6.92 8.51 -15.67
C VAL A 57 5.53 7.93 -15.91
N VAL A 58 5.27 6.73 -15.38
CA VAL A 58 3.94 6.11 -15.42
C VAL A 58 3.17 6.53 -14.18
N CYS A 59 2.42 7.63 -14.24
CA CYS A 59 1.60 8.03 -13.10
C CYS A 59 0.45 7.06 -12.89
N SER A 60 0.40 6.33 -11.77
CA SER A 60 -0.79 5.53 -11.47
C SER A 60 -1.93 6.46 -11.04
N HIS A 61 -2.79 6.85 -11.97
CA HIS A 61 -4.07 7.47 -11.62
C HIS A 61 -5.02 6.39 -11.11
N PHE A 62 -5.32 6.43 -9.81
CA PHE A 62 -6.49 5.79 -9.26
C PHE A 62 -7.66 6.74 -9.48
N ASP A 63 -8.33 6.55 -10.61
CA ASP A 63 -9.53 7.28 -10.96
C ASP A 63 -10.73 6.56 -10.31
N ASN A 64 -11.39 7.24 -9.37
CA ASN A 64 -12.56 6.70 -8.67
C ASN A 64 -13.79 6.52 -9.60
N GLU A 65 -13.77 7.06 -10.82
CA GLU A 65 -14.81 6.83 -11.83
C GLU A 65 -14.53 5.59 -12.70
N LYS A 66 -13.34 4.98 -12.59
CA LYS A 66 -13.03 3.71 -13.26
C LYS A 66 -13.75 2.56 -12.55
N SER A 67 -14.16 1.56 -13.32
CA SER A 67 -14.87 0.38 -12.81
C SER A 67 -14.07 -0.52 -11.88
N GLU A 68 -12.76 -0.27 -11.72
CA GLU A 68 -11.86 -1.13 -10.94
C GLU A 68 -11.11 -0.30 -9.90
N ASP A 69 -11.45 -0.51 -8.62
CA ASP A 69 -10.76 0.10 -7.49
C ASP A 69 -9.40 -0.54 -7.20
N MET A 70 -8.61 0.09 -6.32
CA MET A 70 -7.28 -0.37 -5.92
C MET A 70 -7.27 -1.81 -5.39
N VAL A 71 -8.29 -2.21 -4.63
CA VAL A 71 -8.39 -3.54 -4.01
C VAL A 71 -8.55 -4.58 -5.11
N ASN A 72 -9.52 -4.38 -6.00
CA ASN A 72 -9.77 -5.25 -7.14
C ASN A 72 -8.55 -5.36 -8.05
N LYS A 73 -7.85 -4.25 -8.29
CA LYS A 73 -6.63 -4.22 -9.10
C LYS A 73 -5.48 -5.02 -8.48
N VAL A 74 -5.30 -4.94 -7.16
CA VAL A 74 -4.30 -5.74 -6.42
C VAL A 74 -4.67 -7.22 -6.47
N HIS A 75 -5.94 -7.56 -6.26
CA HIS A 75 -6.42 -8.94 -6.38
C HIS A 75 -6.13 -9.53 -7.77
N ARG A 76 -6.43 -8.81 -8.86
CA ARG A 76 -6.16 -9.30 -10.22
C ARG A 76 -4.66 -9.49 -10.50
N ILE A 77 -3.82 -8.50 -10.15
CA ILE A 77 -2.39 -8.49 -10.50
C ILE A 77 -1.59 -9.47 -9.63
N VAL A 78 -1.80 -9.43 -8.32
CA VAL A 78 -0.97 -10.16 -7.35
C VAL A 78 -1.50 -11.55 -7.12
N LEU A 79 -2.83 -11.69 -7.01
CA LEU A 79 -3.46 -12.96 -6.66
C LEU A 79 -3.86 -13.78 -7.90
N LYS A 80 -3.65 -13.27 -9.12
CA LYS A 80 -3.92 -13.94 -10.42
C LYS A 80 -5.33 -14.54 -10.50
N ASN A 81 -6.30 -13.93 -9.84
CA ASN A 81 -7.69 -14.33 -9.97
C ASN A 81 -8.25 -13.59 -11.19
N GLU A 82 -8.70 -14.36 -12.19
CA GLU A 82 -9.40 -13.87 -13.39
C GLU A 82 -10.71 -13.18 -13.04
#